data_AF-A0A7C5G4C1-F1
#
_entry.id   AF-A0A7C5G4C1-F1
#
_cell.length_a   1.000
_cell.length_b   1.000
_cell.length_c   1.000
_cell.angle_alpha   90.00
_cell.angle_beta   90.00
_cell.angle_gamma   90.00
#
_symmetry.space_group_name_H-M   'P 1'
#
loop_
_entity.id
_entity.type
_entity.pdbx_description
1 polymer ?
#
loop_
_entity_poly.entity_id
_entity_poly.type
_entity_poly.pdbx_seq_one_letter_code
_entity_poly.pdbx_strand_id
1 'polypeptide(L)'
;FSLALGAVKPAPFLSLLAFGLLYEPLSMLLGLGTNALSRRFEYEADAYAVMHTDPRVYGSALMRLFAVNMADLYPHRLYVLFNYTHPPVLERLAAIDRIAGPPPGAGG
;
A
#
# COMPACT_ATOMS: atom_id res chain seq x y z
N PHE A 1 3.24 -2.25 -34.24
CA PHE A 1 2.28 -2.77 -33.27
C PHE A 1 0.90 -3.03 -33.86
N SER A 2 0.18 -2.05 -34.41
CA SER A 2 -1.14 -2.31 -35.02
C SER A 2 -1.19 -3.36 -36.13
N LEU A 3 -0.15 -3.44 -36.98
CA LEU A 3 -0.04 -4.51 -37.98
C LEU A 3 0.05 -5.91 -37.35
N ALA A 4 0.71 -6.04 -36.19
CA ALA A 4 0.81 -7.30 -35.45
C ALA A 4 -0.51 -7.73 -34.80
N LEU A 5 -1.47 -6.81 -34.67
CA LEU A 5 -2.85 -7.08 -34.25
C LEU A 5 -3.82 -7.23 -35.44
N GLY A 6 -3.30 -7.36 -36.66
CA GLY A 6 -4.11 -7.61 -37.87
C GLY A 6 -4.57 -6.36 -38.62
N ALA A 7 -4.06 -5.17 -38.32
CA ALA A 7 -4.35 -4.00 -39.15
C ALA A 7 -3.71 -4.15 -40.54
N VAL A 8 -4.45 -3.78 -41.59
CA VAL A 8 -3.96 -3.80 -42.97
C VAL A 8 -3.04 -2.60 -43.27
N LYS A 9 -3.20 -1.50 -42.52
CA LYS A 9 -2.37 -0.29 -42.58
C LYS A 9 -2.07 0.21 -41.16
N PRO A 10 -1.00 1.00 -40.95
CA PRO A 10 -0.71 1.57 -39.64
C PRO A 10 -1.92 2.29 -39.03
N ALA A 11 -2.38 1.80 -37.88
CA ALA A 11 -3.51 2.33 -37.14
C ALA A 11 -3.06 2.76 -35.73
N PRO A 12 -2.89 4.07 -35.47
CA PRO A 12 -2.37 4.57 -34.19
C PRO A 12 -3.20 4.15 -32.97
N PHE A 13 -4.54 4.23 -33.07
CA PHE A 13 -5.45 3.82 -31.98
C PHE A 13 -5.29 2.35 -31.60
N LEU A 14 -5.12 1.47 -32.59
CA LEU A 14 -4.91 0.04 -32.33
C LEU A 14 -3.52 -0.22 -31.71
N SER A 15 -2.50 0.55 -32.09
CA SER A 15 -1.19 0.49 -31.43
C SER A 15 -1.26 0.97 -29.98
N LEU A 16 -2.05 2.01 -29.67
CA LEU A 16 -2.23 2.50 -28.30
C LEU A 16 -2.98 1.50 -27.42
N LEU A 17 -4.01 0.85 -27.96
CA LEU A 17 -4.70 -0.24 -27.29
C LEU A 17 -3.73 -1.41 -26.98
N ALA A 18 -2.95 -1.82 -27.98
CA ALA A 18 -1.93 -2.86 -27.81
C ALA A 18 -0.94 -2.51 -26.70
N PHE A 19 -0.48 -1.27 -26.69
CA PHE A 19 0.43 -0.76 -25.68
C PHE A 19 -0.20 -0.81 -24.29
N GLY A 20 -1.44 -0.35 -24.12
CA GLY A 20 -2.13 -0.40 -22.82
C GLY A 20 -2.26 -1.82 -22.26
N LEU A 21 -2.66 -2.77 -23.11
CA LEU A 21 -2.80 -4.19 -22.72
C LEU A 21 -1.47 -4.83 -22.30
N LEU A 22 -0.36 -4.47 -22.95
CA LEU A 22 0.97 -4.96 -22.59
C LEU A 22 1.58 -4.22 -21.40
N TYR A 23 1.22 -2.94 -21.22
CA TYR A 23 1.71 -2.11 -20.14
C TYR A 23 1.10 -2.51 -18.79
N GLU A 24 -0.15 -2.93 -18.74
CA GLU A 24 -0.81 -3.34 -17.50
C GLU A 24 -0.07 -4.45 -16.72
N PRO A 25 0.27 -5.62 -17.30
CA PRO A 25 1.00 -6.65 -16.56
C PRO A 25 2.41 -6.19 -16.16
N LEU A 26 3.06 -5.36 -16.99
CA LEU A 26 4.34 -4.74 -16.64
C LEU A 26 4.19 -3.80 -15.43
N SER A 27 3.16 -2.97 -15.42
CA SER A 27 2.83 -2.06 -14.33
C SER A 27 2.54 -2.83 -13.04
N MET A 28 1.80 -3.94 -13.11
CA MET A 28 1.53 -4.80 -11.96
C MET A 28 2.83 -5.35 -11.35
N LEU A 29 3.77 -5.83 -12.17
CA LEU A 29 5.06 -6.34 -11.70
C LEU A 29 5.92 -5.26 -11.05
N LEU A 30 6.00 -4.08 -11.66
CA LEU A 30 6.67 -2.92 -11.07
C LEU A 30 5.99 -2.49 -9.76
N GLY A 31 4.65 -2.54 -9.75
CA GLY A 31 3.78 -2.25 -8.63
C GLY A 31 4.11 -3.07 -7.38
N LEU A 32 4.44 -4.35 -7.54
CA LEU A 32 4.88 -5.20 -6.41
C LEU A 32 6.10 -4.61 -5.69
N GLY A 33 7.08 -4.15 -6.46
CA GLY A 33 8.31 -3.56 -5.94
C GLY A 33 8.07 -2.18 -5.33
N THR A 34 7.34 -1.31 -6.03
CA THR A 34 7.04 0.04 -5.51
C THR A 34 6.15 0.00 -4.29
N ASN A 35 5.13 -0.88 -4.25
CA ASN A 35 4.28 -1.07 -3.09
C ASN A 35 5.07 -1.57 -1.88
N ALA A 36 6.03 -2.50 -2.07
CA ALA A 36 6.89 -2.96 -0.99
C ALA A 36 7.77 -1.83 -0.44
N LEU A 37 8.33 -0.99 -1.32
CA LEU A 37 9.11 0.18 -0.92
C LEU A 37 8.25 1.22 -0.17
N SER A 38 7.06 1.52 -0.68
CA SER A 38 6.10 2.43 -0.03
C SER A 38 5.73 1.95 1.37
N ARG A 39 5.45 0.66 1.54
CA ARG A 39 5.15 0.08 2.86
C ARG A 39 6.32 0.23 3.84
N ARG A 40 7.55 0.09 3.37
CA ARG A 40 8.74 0.34 4.20
C ARG A 40 8.84 1.79 4.64
N PHE A 41 8.61 2.74 3.73
CA PHE A 41 8.62 4.17 4.07
C PHE A 41 7.53 4.55 5.07
N GLU A 42 6.36 3.90 5.04
CA GLU A 42 5.34 4.08 6.09
C GLU A 42 5.85 3.65 7.47
N TYR A 43 6.53 2.51 7.59
CA TYR A 43 7.09 2.11 8.89
C TYR A 43 8.18 3.06 9.39
N GLU A 44 9.02 3.56 8.49
CA GLU A 44 10.05 4.56 8.82
C GLU A 44 9.39 5.88 9.27
N ALA A 45 8.30 6.30 8.62
CA ALA A 45 7.53 7.47 8.98
C ALA A 45 6.79 7.30 10.32
N ASP A 46 6.18 6.15 10.57
CA ASP A 46 5.52 5.82 11.84
C ASP A 46 6.52 5.85 12.99
N ALA A 47 7.70 5.25 12.79
CA ALA A 47 8.78 5.28 13.78
C ALA A 47 9.25 6.71 14.07
N TYR A 48 9.42 7.53 13.03
CA TYR A 48 9.77 8.94 13.19
C TYR A 48 8.70 9.71 13.97
N ALA A 49 7.40 9.50 13.67
CA ALA A 49 6.30 10.15 14.37
C ALA A 49 6.26 9.77 15.85
N VAL A 50 6.46 8.49 16.16
CA VAL A 50 6.51 7.97 17.54
C VAL A 50 7.67 8.57 18.35
N MET A 51 8.80 8.88 17.71
CA MET A 51 9.93 9.53 18.39
C MET A 51 9.70 11.02 18.72
N HIS A 52 8.80 11.69 18.00
CA HIS A 52 8.61 13.15 18.11
C HIS A 52 7.24 13.54 18.67
N THR A 53 6.36 12.58 18.93
CA THR A 53 4.99 12.81 19.42
C THR A 53 4.61 11.79 20.48
N ASP A 54 3.49 12.01 21.18
CA ASP A 54 2.94 11.00 22.08
C ASP A 54 2.44 9.79 21.25
N PRO A 55 3.01 8.58 21.43
CA PRO A 55 2.67 7.41 20.62
C PRO A 55 1.20 6.99 20.76
N ARG A 56 0.57 7.25 21.90
CA ARG A 56 -0.85 6.92 22.15
C ARG A 56 -1.75 7.88 21.37
N VAL A 57 -1.41 9.17 21.39
CA VAL A 57 -2.14 10.17 20.61
C VAL A 57 -2.01 9.86 19.13
N TYR A 58 -0.81 9.56 18.66
CA TYR A 58 -0.56 9.18 17.26
C TYR A 58 -1.33 7.92 16.85
N GLY A 59 -1.24 6.82 17.61
CA GLY A 59 -1.97 5.58 17.33
C GLY A 59 -3.48 5.77 17.33
N SER A 60 -4.01 6.55 18.28
CA SER A 60 -5.46 6.86 18.32
C SER A 60 -5.92 7.71 17.12
N ALA A 61 -5.10 8.67 16.68
CA ALA A 61 -5.38 9.48 15.50
C ALA A 61 -5.35 8.62 14.22
N LEU A 62 -4.39 7.70 14.11
CA LEU A 62 -4.29 6.76 13.00
C LEU A 62 -5.53 5.86 12.92
N MET A 63 -5.95 5.28 14.05
CA MET A 63 -7.16 4.44 14.11
C MET A 63 -8.43 5.23 13.78
N ARG A 64 -8.52 6.48 14.25
CA ARG A 64 -9.64 7.37 13.90
C ARG A 64 -9.68 7.68 12.40
N LEU A 65 -8.53 8.00 11.79
CA LEU A 65 -8.44 8.25 10.36
C LEU A 65 -8.85 7.01 9.55
N PHE A 66 -8.41 5.84 9.98
CA PHE A 66 -8.80 4.57 9.37
C PHE A 66 -10.32 4.35 9.43
N ALA A 67 -10.94 4.55 10.61
CA ALA A 67 -12.38 4.38 10.80
C ALA A 67 -13.21 5.34 9.93
N VAL A 68 -12.77 6.60 9.80
CA VAL A 68 -13.45 7.61 8.96
C VAL A 68 -13.41 7.24 7.48
N ASN A 69 -12.33 6.59 7.03
CA ASN A 69 -12.19 6.15 5.65
C ASN A 69 -12.85 4.79 5.34
N MET A 70 -13.53 4.17 6.31
CA MET A 70 -14.20 2.86 6.17
C MET A 70 -13.29 1.78 5.54
N ALA A 71 -12.00 1.83 5.87
CA ALA A 71 -11.02 0.90 5.31
C ALA A 71 -11.21 -0.52 5.90
N ASP A 72 -10.78 -1.53 5.15
CA ASP A 72 -10.87 -2.93 5.56
C ASP A 72 -9.83 -3.26 6.64
N LEU A 73 -10.30 -3.81 7.76
CA LEU A 73 -9.46 -4.19 8.91
C LEU A 73 -8.67 -5.48 8.65
N TYR A 74 -9.20 -6.38 7.83
CA TYR A 74 -8.64 -7.71 7.60
C TYR A 74 -8.48 -8.01 6.10
N PRO A 75 -7.75 -7.15 5.36
CA PRO A 75 -7.54 -7.37 3.95
C PRO A 75 -6.72 -8.64 3.74
N HIS A 76 -7.10 -9.42 2.73
CA HIS A 76 -6.37 -10.64 2.40
C HIS A 76 -4.92 -10.33 2.01
N ARG A 77 -3.95 -11.13 2.48
CA ARG A 77 -2.51 -10.89 2.31
C ARG A 77 -2.07 -10.72 0.85
N LEU A 78 -2.63 -11.51 -0.06
CA LEU A 78 -2.34 -11.36 -1.49
C LEU A 78 -2.88 -10.03 -2.03
N TYR A 79 -4.07 -9.62 -1.59
CA TYR A 79 -4.64 -8.35 -2.04
C TYR A 79 -3.78 -7.17 -1.58
N VAL A 80 -3.27 -7.22 -0.34
CA VAL A 80 -2.30 -6.24 0.20
C VAL A 80 -1.02 -6.21 -0.64
N LEU A 81 -0.48 -7.39 -0.97
CA LEU A 81 0.74 -7.49 -1.77
C LEU A 81 0.63 -6.77 -3.12
N PHE A 82 -0.46 -7.03 -3.85
CA PHE A 82 -0.66 -6.51 -5.20
C PHE A 82 -1.15 -5.05 -5.23
N ASN A 83 -2.00 -4.64 -4.28
CA ASN A 83 -2.76 -3.39 -4.42
C ASN A 83 -2.46 -2.34 -3.35
N TYR A 84 -1.89 -2.71 -2.19
CA TYR A 84 -1.75 -1.77 -1.09
C TYR A 84 -0.36 -1.10 -1.10
N THR A 85 -0.37 0.23 -1.22
CA THR A 85 0.81 1.08 -1.04
C THR A 85 1.20 1.26 0.43
N HIS A 86 0.27 1.00 1.36
CA HIS A 86 0.48 1.13 2.81
C HIS A 86 0.20 -0.19 3.53
N PRO A 87 0.87 -0.48 4.65
CA PRO A 87 0.54 -1.66 5.45
C PRO A 87 -0.88 -1.53 6.05
N PRO A 88 -1.58 -2.65 6.31
CA PRO A 88 -2.84 -2.64 7.06
C PRO A 88 -2.68 -1.93 8.40
N VAL A 89 -3.72 -1.20 8.83
CA VAL A 89 -3.64 -0.36 10.05
C VAL A 89 -3.25 -1.15 11.29
N LEU A 90 -3.72 -2.39 11.41
CA LEU A 90 -3.40 -3.27 12.53
C LEU A 90 -1.90 -3.61 12.60
N GLU A 91 -1.25 -3.77 11.44
CA GLU A 91 0.20 -4.01 11.38
C GLU A 91 0.98 -2.76 11.80
N ARG A 92 0.50 -1.57 11.44
CA ARG A 92 1.11 -0.29 11.83
C ARG A 92 0.98 -0.04 13.33
N LEU A 93 -0.23 -0.20 13.88
CA LEU A 93 -0.46 -0.06 15.33
C LEU A 93 0.39 -1.04 16.13
N ALA A 94 0.48 -2.31 15.69
CA ALA A 94 1.35 -3.28 16.33
C ALA A 94 2.84 -2.92 16.24
N ALA A 95 3.28 -2.26 15.16
CA ALA A 95 4.65 -1.76 15.04
C ALA A 95 4.91 -0.57 15.97
N ILE A 96 3.95 0.37 16.06
CA ILE A 96 3.98 1.52 16.98
C ILE A 96 4.07 1.04 18.43
N ASP A 97 3.24 0.08 18.84
CA ASP A 97 3.24 -0.47 20.20
C ASP A 97 4.57 -1.14 20.57
N ARG A 98 5.26 -1.76 19.61
CA ARG A 98 6.60 -2.34 19.83
C ARG A 98 7.66 -1.26 20.07
N ILE A 99 7.52 -0.09 19.44
CA ILE A 99 8.47 1.03 19.59
C ILE A 99 8.19 1.78 20.90
N ALA A 100 6.92 2.06 21.20
CA ALA A 100 6.50 2.84 22.38
C ALA A 100 6.51 2.02 23.68
N GLY A 101 6.55 0.69 23.59
CA GLY A 101 6.33 -0.23 24.70
C GLY A 101 4.84 -0.55 24.88
N PRO A 102 4.49 -1.75 25.39
CA PRO A 102 3.11 -2.16 25.54
C PRO A 102 2.37 -1.22 26.53
N PRO A 103 1.07 -0.99 26.35
CA PRO A 103 0.30 -0.21 27.29
C PRO A 103 0.36 -0.89 28.68
N PRO A 104 0.47 -0.12 29.77
CA PRO A 104 0.43 -0.67 31.12
C PRO A 104 -0.92 -1.40 31.31
N GLY A 105 -0.88 -2.74 31.44
CA GLY A 105 -2.06 -3.59 31.61
C GLY A 105 -2.28 -4.67 30.54
N ALA A 106 -1.49 -4.73 29.46
CA ALA A 106 -1.60 -5.79 28.44
C ALA A 106 -0.84 -7.10 28.77
N GLY A 107 -0.24 -7.19 29.97
CA GLY A 107 0.31 -8.42 30.51
C GLY A 107 -0.66 -9.01 31.54
N GLY A 108 -1.48 -9.96 31.10
CA GLY A 108 -2.37 -10.79 31.91
C GLY A 108 -2.52 -12.16 31.27
#